data_AF-A0A3M1QHV6-F1
#
_entry.id   AF-A0A3M1QHV6-F1
#
_cell.length_a   1.000
_cell.length_b   1.000
_cell.length_c   1.000
_cell.angle_alpha   90.00
_cell.angle_beta   90.00
_cell.angle_gamma   90.00
#
_symmetry.space_group_name_H-M   'P 1'
#
loop_
_entity.id
_entity.type
_entity.pdbx_description
1 polymer ?
#
loop_
_entity_poly.entity_id
_entity_poly.type
_entity_poly.pdbx_seq_one_letter_code
_entity_poly.pdbx_strand_id
1 'polypeptide(L)'
;LWAFADAGLVRDISDFIDANDGEWRNSFASEGVLSLFGRGDEQYAAPFNFGPVGIWYNKALMEQAGLDPENPFTTWDEFLAAIEALQDAGITPIALGESEKWPGHFWFAYLALREGDGQAYADAFNRTGSFTGAGCLYHAGRCVLAHHSSENKQSSTAKSASKHSMQIVGGRRPLQKRSIAATQRGRNPMSIMSSMFRLNL
;
A
#
# COMPACT_ATOMS: atom_id res chain seq x y z
N LEU A 1 9.71 14.16 -10.87
CA LEU A 1 9.28 15.56 -10.70
C LEU A 1 10.49 16.46 -10.52
N TRP A 2 11.26 16.30 -9.44
CA TRP A 2 12.37 17.20 -9.09
C TRP A 2 13.41 17.39 -10.17
N ALA A 3 13.88 16.32 -10.82
CA ALA A 3 14.81 16.45 -11.95
C ALA A 3 14.26 17.27 -13.13
N PHE A 4 12.94 17.31 -13.33
CA PHE A 4 12.31 18.13 -14.35
C PHE A 4 12.11 19.58 -13.87
N ALA A 5 11.79 19.79 -12.60
CA ALA A 5 11.72 21.12 -11.98
C ALA A 5 13.09 21.80 -11.99
N ASP A 6 14.13 21.11 -11.52
CA ASP A 6 15.52 21.59 -11.51
C ASP A 6 16.05 21.90 -12.92
N ALA A 7 15.52 21.21 -13.95
CA ALA A 7 15.85 21.46 -15.36
C ALA A 7 15.01 22.58 -16.01
N GLY A 8 14.11 23.23 -15.27
CA GLY A 8 13.21 24.26 -15.80
C GLY A 8 12.14 23.74 -16.76
N LEU A 9 11.87 22.43 -16.75
CA LEU A 9 10.89 21.77 -17.63
C LEU A 9 9.49 21.72 -17.02
N VAL A 10 9.34 22.12 -15.77
CA VAL A 10 8.06 22.22 -15.05
C VAL A 10 7.93 23.63 -14.51
N ARG A 11 6.77 24.24 -14.76
CA ARG A 11 6.45 25.58 -14.29
C ARG A 11 6.07 25.54 -12.81
N ASP A 12 6.59 26.50 -12.04
CA ASP A 12 6.07 26.81 -10.71
C ASP A 12 4.63 27.36 -10.83
N ILE A 13 3.72 26.74 -10.09
CA ILE A 13 2.30 27.07 -10.05
C ILE A 13 1.84 27.67 -8.71
N SER A 14 2.76 28.05 -7.80
CA SER A 14 2.41 28.68 -6.53
C SER A 14 1.44 29.86 -6.69
N ASP A 15 1.68 30.75 -7.67
CA ASP A 15 0.79 31.88 -7.97
C ASP A 15 -0.67 31.45 -8.25
N PHE A 16 -0.88 30.30 -8.89
CA PHE A 16 -2.23 29.81 -9.19
C PHE A 16 -2.87 29.16 -7.97
N ILE A 17 -2.06 28.46 -7.17
CA ILE A 17 -2.50 27.76 -5.96
C ILE A 17 -2.92 28.76 -4.88
N ASP A 18 -2.19 29.88 -4.78
CA ASP A 18 -2.40 30.94 -3.78
C ASP A 18 -3.34 32.07 -4.23
N ALA A 19 -3.74 32.06 -5.50
CA ALA A 19 -4.74 33.00 -6.02
C ALA A 19 -6.08 32.91 -5.23
N ASN A 20 -6.86 33.98 -5.29
CA ASN A 20 -8.17 34.08 -4.64
C ASN A 20 -8.11 33.73 -3.14
N ASP A 21 -7.17 34.34 -2.43
CA ASP A 21 -6.93 34.10 -1.00
C ASP A 21 -6.74 32.61 -0.64
N GLY A 22 -6.12 31.85 -1.57
CA GLY A 22 -5.81 30.43 -1.38
C GLY A 22 -7.03 29.51 -1.46
N GLU A 23 -8.13 29.90 -2.11
CA GLU A 23 -9.32 29.04 -2.26
C GLU A 23 -8.96 27.66 -2.82
N TRP A 24 -8.09 27.60 -3.84
CA TRP A 24 -7.68 26.33 -4.43
C TRP A 24 -6.77 25.52 -3.49
N ARG A 25 -5.80 26.16 -2.84
CA ARG A 25 -4.98 25.52 -1.78
C ARG A 25 -5.85 24.88 -0.70
N ASN A 26 -6.85 25.61 -0.22
CA ASN A 26 -7.76 25.14 0.83
C ASN A 26 -8.74 24.04 0.37
N SER A 27 -8.81 23.75 -0.93
CA SER A 27 -9.65 22.68 -1.48
C SER A 27 -9.03 21.27 -1.39
N PHE A 28 -7.72 21.18 -1.15
CA PHE A 28 -7.02 19.90 -1.03
C PHE A 28 -7.29 19.23 0.32
N ALA A 29 -7.18 17.89 0.36
CA ALA A 29 -7.47 17.11 1.56
C ALA A 29 -6.61 17.50 2.78
N SER A 30 -5.37 17.95 2.55
CA SER A 30 -4.51 18.55 3.56
C SER A 30 -3.30 19.24 2.91
N GLU A 31 -2.69 20.19 3.63
CA GLU A 31 -1.38 20.77 3.26
C GLU A 31 -0.30 19.69 3.14
N GLY A 32 -0.38 18.62 3.94
CA GLY A 32 0.55 17.51 3.86
C GLY A 32 0.52 16.77 2.51
N VAL A 33 -0.63 16.75 1.83
CA VAL A 33 -0.74 16.15 0.48
C VAL A 33 -0.22 17.11 -0.59
N LEU A 34 -0.46 18.42 -0.40
CA LEU A 34 0.00 19.45 -1.32
C LEU A 34 1.53 19.60 -1.29
N SER A 35 2.13 19.54 -0.10
CA SER A 35 3.57 19.70 0.10
C SER A 35 4.41 18.57 -0.51
N LEU A 36 3.83 17.40 -0.79
CA LEU A 36 4.50 16.32 -1.54
C LEU A 36 4.97 16.75 -2.94
N PHE A 37 4.39 17.83 -3.47
CA PHE A 37 4.66 18.37 -4.79
C PHE A 37 5.21 19.81 -4.74
N GLY A 38 5.56 20.31 -3.54
CA GLY A 38 6.21 21.60 -3.34
C GLY A 38 7.65 21.47 -2.85
N ARG A 39 8.44 22.53 -3.02
CA ARG A 39 9.81 22.62 -2.51
C ARG A 39 10.12 24.07 -2.13
N GLY A 40 10.34 24.31 -0.83
CA GLY A 40 10.40 25.69 -0.33
C GLY A 40 9.06 26.38 -0.54
N ASP A 41 9.08 27.55 -1.18
CA ASP A 41 7.89 28.35 -1.48
C ASP A 41 7.27 28.05 -2.86
N GLU A 42 7.90 27.16 -3.64
CA GLU A 42 7.48 26.80 -4.99
C GLU A 42 6.60 25.54 -4.98
N GLN A 43 5.59 25.51 -5.85
CA GLN A 43 4.66 24.41 -6.00
C GLN A 43 4.69 23.92 -7.45
N TYR A 44 5.01 22.64 -7.67
CA TYR A 44 5.26 22.13 -9.03
C TYR A 44 4.16 21.20 -9.57
N ALA A 45 3.21 20.79 -8.71
CA ALA A 45 2.02 20.07 -9.17
C ALA A 45 0.85 20.21 -8.18
N ALA A 46 -0.37 20.13 -8.73
CA ALA A 46 -1.59 20.01 -7.95
C ALA A 46 -2.01 18.54 -7.84
N PRO A 47 -2.15 17.97 -6.63
CA PRO A 47 -2.54 16.57 -6.47
C PRO A 47 -4.01 16.37 -6.88
N PHE A 48 -4.24 15.51 -7.87
CA PHE A 48 -5.60 15.17 -8.32
C PHE A 48 -6.14 13.89 -7.68
N ASN A 49 -5.27 12.90 -7.42
CA ASN A 49 -5.67 11.62 -6.86
C ASN A 49 -4.49 11.01 -6.10
N PHE A 50 -4.75 10.47 -4.90
CA PHE A 50 -3.84 9.61 -4.18
C PHE A 50 -4.54 8.29 -3.85
N GLY A 51 -3.80 7.19 -3.89
CA GLY A 51 -4.32 5.87 -3.55
C GLY A 51 -3.45 5.25 -2.46
N PRO A 52 -4.02 4.79 -1.33
CA PRO A 52 -3.23 4.09 -0.34
C PRO A 52 -2.72 2.78 -0.94
N VAL A 53 -1.51 2.40 -0.54
CA VAL A 53 -1.04 1.03 -0.67
C VAL A 53 -1.35 0.34 0.65
N GLY A 54 -1.80 -0.91 0.58
CA GLY A 54 -2.18 -1.68 1.76
C GLY A 54 -2.42 -3.13 1.41
N ILE A 55 -2.61 -3.95 2.45
CA ILE A 55 -2.97 -5.35 2.29
C ILE A 55 -4.49 -5.43 2.13
N TRP A 56 -4.91 -5.91 0.97
CA TRP A 56 -6.31 -6.25 0.68
C TRP A 56 -6.48 -7.74 0.89
N TYR A 57 -7.60 -8.17 1.47
CA TYR A 57 -7.86 -9.59 1.71
C TYR A 57 -9.30 -10.02 1.42
N ASN A 58 -9.48 -11.32 1.18
CA ASN A 58 -10.78 -11.94 0.96
C ASN A 58 -11.34 -12.47 2.29
N LYS A 59 -12.35 -11.78 2.83
CA LYS A 59 -12.99 -12.12 4.10
C LYS A 59 -13.49 -13.56 4.18
N ALA A 60 -14.09 -14.08 3.10
CA ALA A 60 -14.60 -15.45 3.07
C ALA A 60 -13.47 -16.50 3.14
N LEU A 61 -12.32 -16.21 2.54
CA LEU A 61 -11.15 -17.10 2.62
C LEU A 61 -10.47 -17.02 4.00
N MET A 62 -10.51 -15.86 4.66
CA MET A 62 -10.06 -15.73 6.06
C MET A 62 -10.94 -16.58 6.99
N GLU A 63 -12.27 -16.46 6.89
CA GLU A 63 -13.21 -17.28 7.67
C GLU A 63 -13.02 -18.77 7.41
N GLN A 64 -12.81 -19.16 6.15
CA GLN A 64 -12.54 -20.56 5.78
C GLN A 64 -11.27 -21.11 6.44
N ALA A 65 -10.26 -20.26 6.65
CA ALA A 65 -9.03 -20.60 7.37
C ALA A 65 -9.15 -20.45 8.90
N GLY A 66 -10.34 -20.12 9.43
CA GLY A 66 -10.56 -19.94 10.86
C GLY A 66 -10.07 -18.59 11.42
N LEU A 67 -9.78 -17.62 10.55
CA LEU A 67 -9.33 -16.28 10.93
C LEU A 67 -10.52 -15.31 11.08
N ASP A 68 -10.40 -14.31 11.94
CA ASP A 68 -11.38 -13.22 12.07
C ASP A 68 -11.18 -12.19 10.94
N PRO A 69 -12.12 -12.07 9.98
CA PRO A 69 -12.00 -11.12 8.88
C PRO A 69 -12.19 -9.65 9.29
N GLU A 70 -12.63 -9.34 10.50
CA GLU A 70 -12.69 -7.95 10.99
C GLU A 70 -11.41 -7.54 11.72
N ASN A 71 -10.61 -8.50 12.17
CA ASN A 71 -9.32 -8.28 12.80
C ASN A 71 -8.31 -9.35 12.40
N PRO A 72 -7.86 -9.37 11.13
CA PRO A 72 -7.08 -10.50 10.61
C PRO A 72 -5.66 -10.56 11.17
N PHE A 73 -5.02 -9.40 11.36
CA PHE A 73 -3.69 -9.23 11.95
C PHE A 73 -3.40 -7.74 12.16
N THR A 74 -2.60 -7.44 13.18
CA THR A 74 -2.13 -6.10 13.55
C THR A 74 -0.61 -6.01 13.68
N THR A 75 0.06 -7.16 13.80
CA THR A 75 1.52 -7.28 13.89
C THR A 75 2.08 -8.19 12.79
N TRP A 76 3.40 -8.12 12.56
CA TRP A 76 4.06 -8.98 11.60
C TRP A 76 3.97 -10.47 11.95
N ASP A 77 4.11 -10.81 13.23
CA ASP A 77 3.99 -12.20 13.70
C ASP A 77 2.56 -12.74 13.52
N GLU A 78 1.54 -11.92 13.79
CA GLU A 78 0.13 -12.28 13.51
C GLU A 78 -0.12 -12.46 12.00
N PHE A 79 0.50 -11.63 11.16
CA PHE A 79 0.42 -11.78 9.72
C PHE A 79 1.06 -13.09 9.23
N LEU A 80 2.21 -13.48 9.80
CA LEU A 80 2.83 -14.78 9.50
C LEU A 80 1.95 -15.94 9.97
N ALA A 81 1.34 -15.86 11.14
CA ALA A 81 0.39 -16.87 11.63
C ALA A 81 -0.85 -16.98 10.72
N ALA A 82 -1.35 -15.85 10.20
CA ALA A 82 -2.45 -15.85 9.23
C ALA A 82 -2.05 -16.53 7.90
N ILE A 83 -0.81 -16.33 7.43
CA ILE A 83 -0.27 -17.04 6.26
C ILE A 83 -0.29 -18.56 6.52
N GLU A 84 0.19 -19.02 7.67
CA GLU A 84 0.22 -20.44 8.03
C GLU A 84 -1.18 -21.05 8.03
N ALA A 85 -2.15 -20.39 8.67
CA ALA A 85 -3.55 -20.84 8.71
C ALA A 85 -4.17 -20.97 7.30
N LEU A 86 -3.90 -20.00 6.42
CA LEU A 86 -4.35 -20.04 5.03
C LEU A 86 -3.71 -21.21 4.26
N GLN A 87 -2.43 -21.48 4.49
CA GLN A 87 -1.72 -22.60 3.87
C GLN A 87 -2.24 -23.96 4.33
N ASP A 88 -2.49 -24.11 5.63
CA ASP A 88 -3.05 -25.33 6.23
C ASP A 88 -4.47 -25.61 5.69
N ALA A 89 -5.24 -24.57 5.37
CA ALA A 89 -6.53 -24.66 4.71
C ALA A 89 -6.43 -24.92 3.19
N GLY A 90 -5.23 -25.04 2.63
CA GLY A 90 -4.99 -25.24 1.19
C GLY A 90 -5.27 -24.01 0.33
N ILE A 91 -5.30 -22.82 0.93
CA ILE A 91 -5.57 -21.54 0.27
C ILE A 91 -4.23 -20.87 -0.04
N THR A 92 -4.09 -20.32 -1.25
CA THR A 92 -2.89 -19.53 -1.59
C THR A 92 -2.92 -18.20 -0.82
N PRO A 93 -1.98 -17.97 0.13
CA PRO A 93 -2.08 -16.89 1.10
C PRO A 93 -1.96 -15.51 0.44
N ILE A 94 -1.04 -15.34 -0.50
CA ILE A 94 -0.70 -14.07 -1.15
C ILE A 94 -0.70 -14.24 -2.66
N ALA A 95 -1.26 -13.26 -3.37
CA ALA A 95 -1.10 -13.12 -4.80
C ALA A 95 -0.17 -11.95 -5.10
N LEU A 96 1.03 -12.26 -5.59
CA LEU A 96 2.02 -11.28 -6.02
C LEU A 96 2.40 -11.53 -7.49
N GLY A 97 2.12 -10.54 -8.34
CA GLY A 97 2.61 -10.51 -9.72
C GLY A 97 3.91 -9.72 -9.80
N GLU A 98 5.07 -10.38 -9.75
CA GLU A 98 6.37 -9.72 -9.65
C GLU A 98 7.08 -9.48 -10.99
N SER A 99 6.47 -9.82 -12.13
CA SER A 99 7.13 -9.73 -13.45
C SER A 99 7.68 -8.34 -13.77
N GLU A 100 6.96 -7.29 -13.37
CA GLU A 100 7.35 -5.89 -13.57
C GLU A 100 8.16 -5.32 -12.40
N LYS A 101 8.51 -6.15 -11.40
CA LYS A 101 9.30 -5.85 -10.18
C LYS A 101 8.71 -4.81 -9.22
N TRP A 102 8.16 -3.71 -9.73
CA TRP A 102 7.56 -2.64 -8.93
C TRP A 102 6.43 -3.12 -7.98
N PRO A 103 5.64 -4.18 -8.28
CA PRO A 103 4.68 -4.69 -7.30
C PRO A 103 5.37 -5.36 -6.10
N GLY A 104 6.48 -6.06 -6.35
CA GLY A 104 7.30 -6.67 -5.29
C GLY A 104 8.00 -5.64 -4.41
N HIS A 105 8.37 -4.49 -4.98
CA HIS A 105 8.99 -3.39 -4.23
C HIS A 105 8.15 -2.91 -3.04
N PHE A 106 6.82 -2.94 -3.12
CA PHE A 106 6.00 -2.52 -1.98
C PHE A 106 6.23 -3.42 -0.75
N TRP A 107 6.33 -4.73 -0.91
CA TRP A 107 6.64 -5.62 0.22
C TRP A 107 7.95 -5.24 0.89
N PHE A 108 8.99 -5.05 0.09
CA PHE A 108 10.29 -4.61 0.59
C PHE A 108 10.22 -3.25 1.31
N ALA A 109 9.59 -2.24 0.69
CA ALA A 109 9.51 -0.90 1.25
C ALA A 109 8.69 -0.85 2.56
N TYR A 110 7.56 -1.58 2.63
CA TYR A 110 6.77 -1.68 3.86
C TYR A 110 7.55 -2.33 5.00
N LEU A 111 8.22 -3.45 4.70
CA LEU A 111 9.02 -4.16 5.70
C LEU A 111 10.22 -3.35 6.16
N ALA A 112 10.92 -2.68 5.26
CA ALA A 112 12.04 -1.81 5.62
C ALA A 112 11.61 -0.62 6.50
N LEU A 113 10.42 -0.07 6.24
CA LEU A 113 9.90 1.08 6.99
C LEU A 113 9.29 0.71 8.35
N ARG A 114 8.66 -0.47 8.47
CA ARG A 114 7.88 -0.87 9.66
C ARG A 114 8.59 -1.88 10.56
N GLU A 115 9.26 -2.86 9.97
CA GLU A 115 9.95 -3.94 10.69
C GLU A 115 11.47 -3.74 10.72
N GLY A 116 12.00 -2.89 9.83
CA GLY A 116 13.38 -2.46 9.81
C GLY A 116 13.60 -1.11 10.50
N ASP A 117 14.77 -0.52 10.24
CA ASP A 117 15.06 0.85 10.64
C ASP A 117 14.49 1.83 9.60
N GLY A 118 13.29 2.35 9.90
CA GLY A 118 12.58 3.28 9.02
C GLY A 118 13.32 4.59 8.77
N GLN A 119 14.12 5.07 9.73
CA GLN A 119 14.93 6.28 9.54
C GLN A 119 16.11 5.98 8.62
N ALA A 120 16.81 4.87 8.83
CA ALA A 120 17.88 4.45 7.93
C ALA A 120 17.37 4.21 6.50
N TYR A 121 16.15 3.67 6.34
CA TYR A 121 15.49 3.57 5.04
C TYR A 121 15.23 4.95 4.41
N ALA A 122 14.68 5.90 5.18
CA ALA A 122 14.42 7.26 4.71
C ALA A 122 15.71 7.98 4.30
N ASP A 123 16.79 7.85 5.08
CA ASP A 123 18.09 8.46 4.77
C ASP A 123 18.71 7.84 3.52
N ALA A 124 18.65 6.51 3.38
CA ALA A 124 19.13 5.82 2.19
C ALA A 124 18.31 6.23 0.94
N PHE A 125 16.99 6.33 1.04
CA PHE A 125 16.12 6.81 -0.03
C PHE A 125 16.46 8.23 -0.47
N ASN A 126 16.72 9.13 0.49
CA ASN A 126 17.10 10.52 0.25
C ASN A 126 18.58 10.70 -0.13
N ARG A 127 19.34 9.61 -0.26
CA ARG A 127 20.79 9.62 -0.59
C ARG A 127 21.65 10.35 0.46
N THR A 128 21.15 10.45 1.69
CA THR A 128 21.87 10.98 2.86
C THR A 128 22.44 9.86 3.73
N GLY A 129 21.95 8.64 3.56
CA GLY A 129 22.45 7.40 4.17
C GLY A 129 22.85 6.34 3.14
N SER A 130 23.00 5.09 3.59
CA SER A 130 23.32 3.96 2.72
C SER A 130 22.35 2.80 2.89
N PHE A 131 21.91 2.23 1.78
CA PHE A 131 21.20 0.95 1.77
C PHE A 131 22.09 -0.19 2.28
N THR A 132 23.42 -0.09 2.23
CA THR A 132 24.31 -1.14 2.73
C THR A 132 24.51 -1.12 4.25
N GLY A 133 23.88 -0.17 4.96
CA GLY A 133 23.87 -0.14 6.44
C GLY A 133 23.09 -1.33 7.00
N ALA A 134 23.65 -1.99 8.01
CA ALA A 134 23.31 -3.37 8.41
C ALA A 134 21.87 -3.64 8.91
N GLY A 135 21.04 -2.61 9.14
CA GLY A 135 19.71 -2.77 9.76
C GLY A 135 18.56 -2.95 8.77
N CYS A 136 18.35 -1.99 7.87
CA CYS A 136 17.10 -1.90 7.09
C CYS A 136 16.98 -2.98 6.01
N LEU A 137 18.02 -3.21 5.20
CA LEU A 137 17.99 -4.20 4.12
C LEU A 137 18.01 -5.64 4.65
N TYR A 138 18.76 -5.89 5.71
CA TYR A 138 18.92 -7.25 6.23
C TYR A 138 17.62 -7.76 6.84
N HIS A 139 16.94 -6.96 7.66
CA HIS A 139 15.65 -7.33 8.22
C HIS A 139 14.54 -7.39 7.17
N ALA A 140 14.42 -6.38 6.30
CA ALA A 140 13.42 -6.39 5.23
C ALA A 140 13.65 -7.55 4.26
N GLY A 141 14.91 -7.80 3.88
CA GLY A 141 15.30 -8.92 3.03
C GLY A 141 14.99 -10.26 3.68
N ARG A 142 15.23 -10.43 4.99
CA ARG A 142 14.84 -11.64 5.72
C ARG A 142 13.33 -11.83 5.78
N CYS A 143 12.55 -10.78 5.99
CA CYS A 143 11.08 -10.87 5.98
C CYS A 143 10.55 -11.21 4.58
N VAL A 144 11.13 -10.63 3.52
CA VAL A 144 10.80 -11.00 2.12
C VAL A 144 11.20 -12.44 1.81
N LEU A 145 12.35 -12.91 2.27
CA LEU A 145 12.80 -14.30 2.08
C LEU A 145 11.96 -15.30 2.87
N ALA A 146 11.57 -14.97 4.10
CA ALA A 146 10.65 -15.78 4.90
C ALA A 146 9.29 -15.91 4.19
N HIS A 147 8.80 -14.80 3.62
CA HIS A 147 7.61 -14.78 2.78
C HIS A 147 7.77 -15.63 1.51
N HIS A 148 8.86 -15.49 0.75
CA HIS A 148 9.06 -16.26 -0.48
C HIS A 148 9.24 -17.77 -0.22
N SER A 149 9.84 -18.13 0.91
CA SER A 149 10.02 -19.52 1.32
C SER A 149 8.70 -20.22 1.63
N SER A 150 7.68 -19.48 2.06
CA SER A 150 6.34 -20.04 2.26
C SER A 150 5.59 -20.26 0.94
N GLU A 151 5.84 -19.45 -0.11
CA GLU A 151 5.16 -19.54 -1.41
C GLU A 151 5.67 -20.67 -2.33
N ASN A 152 6.94 -21.07 -2.21
CA ASN A 152 7.57 -22.06 -3.10
C ASN A 152 6.98 -23.49 -3.05
N LYS A 153 5.95 -23.71 -2.24
CA LYS A 153 5.18 -24.97 -2.22
C LYS A 153 4.03 -25.01 -3.25
N GLN A 154 3.64 -23.89 -3.87
CA GLN A 154 2.49 -23.84 -4.78
C GLN A 154 2.67 -22.77 -5.88
N SER A 155 3.04 -23.15 -7.11
CA SER A 155 3.04 -22.18 -8.23
C SER A 155 2.85 -22.84 -9.59
N SER A 156 1.78 -22.45 -10.30
CA SER A 156 1.79 -22.31 -11.77
C SER A 156 0.58 -21.59 -12.40
N THR A 157 -0.50 -21.23 -11.67
CA THR A 157 -1.70 -20.64 -12.33
C THR A 157 -2.38 -19.52 -11.54
N ALA A 158 -1.78 -18.33 -11.44
CA ALA A 158 -2.35 -17.18 -10.70
C ALA A 158 -2.85 -16.05 -11.63
N LYS A 159 -4.09 -16.15 -12.13
CA LYS A 159 -4.77 -15.05 -12.86
C LYS A 159 -6.19 -14.72 -12.37
N SER A 160 -6.76 -15.47 -11.43
CA SER A 160 -8.09 -15.17 -10.86
C SER A 160 -8.00 -14.64 -9.43
N ALA A 161 -8.56 -13.46 -9.17
CA ALA A 161 -8.69 -12.86 -7.83
C ALA A 161 -9.58 -13.70 -6.88
N SER A 162 -10.37 -14.65 -7.38
CA SER A 162 -11.26 -15.48 -6.56
C SER A 162 -10.56 -16.60 -5.78
N LYS A 163 -9.28 -16.87 -6.05
CA LYS A 163 -8.53 -18.00 -5.45
C LYS A 163 -7.43 -17.58 -4.47
N HIS A 164 -7.23 -16.28 -4.25
CA HIS A 164 -6.13 -15.77 -3.43
C HIS A 164 -6.68 -14.94 -2.28
N SER A 165 -6.08 -15.09 -1.10
CA SER A 165 -6.58 -14.45 0.12
C SER A 165 -6.04 -13.06 0.36
N MET A 166 -4.82 -12.70 -0.07
CA MET A 166 -4.24 -11.36 0.19
C MET A 166 -3.48 -10.78 -1.00
N GLN A 167 -3.46 -9.45 -1.14
CA GLN A 167 -2.63 -8.71 -2.11
C GLN A 167 -2.20 -7.34 -1.57
N ILE A 168 -0.93 -6.95 -1.79
CA ILE A 168 -0.49 -5.55 -1.64
C ILE A 168 -0.64 -4.81 -2.96
N VAL A 169 -1.56 -3.85 -2.99
CA VAL A 169 -1.89 -3.11 -4.21
C VAL A 169 -2.22 -1.67 -3.87
N GLY A 170 -1.71 -0.73 -4.68
CA GLY A 170 -2.18 0.66 -4.64
C GLY A 170 -3.65 0.75 -5.07
N GLY A 171 -4.46 1.52 -4.34
CA GLY A 171 -5.93 1.58 -4.46
C GLY A 171 -6.54 1.89 -5.84
N ARG A 172 -5.73 2.05 -6.89
CA ARG A 172 -6.17 2.24 -8.28
C ARG A 172 -6.48 0.96 -9.05
N ARG A 173 -6.14 -0.24 -8.54
CA ARG A 173 -6.68 -1.48 -9.12
C ARG A 173 -7.98 -1.83 -8.39
N PRO A 174 -9.16 -1.53 -8.96
CA PRO A 174 -10.37 -2.15 -8.45
C PRO A 174 -10.15 -3.66 -8.54
N LEU A 175 -10.31 -4.36 -7.41
CA LEU A 175 -10.69 -5.78 -7.39
C LEU A 175 -11.66 -5.97 -8.56
N GLN A 176 -11.30 -6.77 -9.57
CA GLN A 176 -12.12 -6.89 -10.77
C GLN A 176 -13.57 -7.13 -10.35
N LYS A 177 -14.44 -6.16 -10.60
CA LYS A 177 -15.84 -6.06 -10.13
C LYS A 177 -16.76 -7.18 -10.65
N ARG A 178 -16.23 -8.33 -11.06
CA ARG A 178 -16.99 -9.50 -11.51
C ARG A 178 -16.91 -10.61 -10.46
N SER A 179 -17.45 -10.37 -9.27
CA SER A 179 -18.00 -11.47 -8.43
C SER A 179 -18.87 -11.01 -7.25
N ILE A 180 -18.96 -9.70 -6.94
CA ILE A 180 -19.66 -9.22 -5.72
C ILE A 180 -21.12 -8.78 -5.99
N ALA A 181 -21.58 -8.81 -7.24
CA ALA A 181 -22.91 -8.31 -7.59
C ALA A 181 -24.10 -9.24 -7.23
N ALA A 182 -23.87 -10.41 -6.58
CA ALA A 182 -24.94 -11.38 -6.38
C ALA A 182 -25.60 -11.40 -4.98
N THR A 183 -25.05 -10.74 -3.94
CA THR A 183 -25.53 -11.05 -2.56
C THR A 183 -25.86 -9.85 -1.66
N GLN A 184 -25.81 -8.59 -2.12
CA GLN A 184 -26.18 -7.45 -1.26
C GLN A 184 -27.13 -6.44 -1.92
N ARG A 185 -28.31 -6.90 -2.35
CA ARG A 185 -29.47 -6.00 -2.48
C ARG A 185 -30.02 -5.74 -1.07
N GLY A 186 -29.82 -4.54 -0.52
CA GLY A 186 -30.66 -4.06 0.59
C GLY A 186 -30.00 -3.21 1.68
N ARG A 187 -28.70 -2.94 1.68
CA ARG A 187 -28.10 -2.07 2.72
C ARG A 187 -27.89 -0.64 2.25
N ASN A 188 -28.35 0.29 3.06
CA ASN A 188 -28.37 1.73 2.84
C ASN A 188 -26.93 2.31 2.78
N PRO A 189 -26.55 3.09 1.75
CA PRO A 189 -25.19 3.59 1.51
C PRO A 189 -24.54 4.35 2.68
N MET A 190 -25.31 4.97 3.57
CA MET A 190 -24.79 5.70 4.74
C MET A 190 -24.14 4.79 5.80
N SER A 191 -24.48 3.49 5.84
CA SER A 191 -23.87 2.54 6.79
C SER A 191 -22.45 2.13 6.39
N ILE A 192 -22.09 2.25 5.11
CA ILE A 192 -20.81 1.78 4.57
C ILE A 192 -19.69 2.80 4.84
N MET A 193 -20.05 4.08 5.00
CA MET A 193 -19.07 5.17 5.14
C MET A 193 -18.52 5.30 6.58
N SER A 194 -19.27 4.86 7.59
CA SER A 194 -18.85 4.93 9.00
C SER A 194 -17.76 3.91 9.36
N SER A 195 -17.65 2.80 8.62
CA SER A 195 -16.68 1.73 8.88
C SER A 195 -15.28 1.99 8.31
N MET A 196 -15.10 3.04 7.49
CA MET A 196 -13.83 3.34 6.82
C MET A 196 -12.92 4.32 7.59
N PHE A 197 -13.40 4.94 8.67
CA PHE A 197 -12.66 5.93 9.46
C PHE A 197 -12.55 5.52 10.93
N ARG A 198 -11.76 4.48 11.22
CA ARG A 198 -11.13 4.30 12.54
C ARG A 198 -9.72 3.75 12.37
N LEU A 199 -8.83 4.62 11.93
CA LEU A 199 -7.44 4.61 12.36
C LEU A 199 -7.29 5.88 13.17
N ASN A 200 -7.28 5.74 14.50
CA ASN A 200 -6.98 6.85 15.39
C ASN A 200 -5.52 7.25 15.21
N LEU A 201 -5.33 8.57 15.30
CA LEU A 201 -4.09 9.27 15.63
C LEU A 201 -3.31 8.58 16.76
#